data_AF-A0A226DJ37-F1
#
_entry.id   AF-A0A226DJ37-F1
#
_cell.length_a   1.000
_cell.length_b   1.000
_cell.length_c   1.000
_cell.angle_alpha   90.00
_cell.angle_beta   90.00
_cell.angle_gamma   90.00
#
_symmetry.space_group_name_H-M   'P 1'
#
loop_
_entity.id
_entity.type
_entity.pdbx_description
1 polymer ?
#
loop_
_entity_poly.entity_id
_entity_poly.type
_entity_poly.pdbx_seq_one_letter_code
_entity_poly.pdbx_strand_id
1 'polypeptide(L)'
;MPTPLIFYAIHTSFRYNSYLWKTPIGWDQKTNRMTYDKAPHMKYFLWYFCVYGILNGLTGASAFYTIYWQFHSPRKDINFSYIVQYAMMIPTGGLASGIAMVVMAFGQRAVEIVNGVLDFHDIMKIYKITEEKNQVVNSRWKTWVNFLDRVFRKARIPSIVLTEGGLDWTGRMRMIGLVSAAALPIVSPLIVLSGIFVLKMDVYRVPLEDMWIYFKIDVKRNLVASVVYISLRVILSFMAVMEGQRIFPFLMHFYALTEKLAINSIRIFVEYAERIRNGLENLTPNWIALYQHLAIFLSQAEKQLATEIFFLMSSGLVLCAGLNFATIRFLDFEMPPLYYAIFPFFATLLIMIILSLLPVAVDVYKNSDNVLRTWIH
;
A
#
# COMPACT_ATOMS: atom_id res chain seq x y z
N MET A 1 -14.81 3.87 -12.33
CA MET A 1 -13.77 4.49 -13.21
C MET A 1 -12.46 4.74 -12.47
N PRO A 2 -11.28 4.47 -13.07
CA PRO A 2 -10.02 5.04 -12.62
C PRO A 2 -10.11 6.54 -12.92
N THR A 3 -10.08 7.34 -11.88
CA THR A 3 -10.25 8.77 -12.03
C THR A 3 -8.91 9.41 -12.38
N PRO A 4 -8.92 10.61 -12.99
CA PRO A 4 -7.71 11.41 -13.11
C PRO A 4 -6.98 11.59 -11.77
N LEU A 5 -7.74 11.59 -10.66
CA LEU A 5 -7.22 11.65 -9.30
C LEU A 5 -6.39 10.41 -8.92
N ILE A 6 -6.82 9.22 -9.32
CA ILE A 6 -6.06 7.98 -9.09
C ILE A 6 -4.74 8.01 -9.85
N PHE A 7 -4.74 8.38 -11.14
CA PHE A 7 -3.51 8.48 -11.93
C PHE A 7 -2.58 9.57 -11.41
N TYR A 8 -3.15 10.70 -10.98
CA TYR A 8 -2.38 11.75 -10.31
C TYR A 8 -1.74 11.26 -9.01
N ALA A 9 -2.46 10.50 -8.19
CA ALA A 9 -1.92 9.93 -6.95
C ALA A 9 -0.76 8.96 -7.23
N ILE A 10 -0.90 8.08 -8.23
CA ILE A 10 0.17 7.17 -8.68
C ILE A 10 1.39 7.97 -9.12
N HIS A 11 1.21 8.89 -10.07
CA HIS A 11 2.29 9.72 -10.59
C HIS A 11 3.00 10.50 -9.47
N THR A 12 2.23 11.10 -8.57
CA THR A 12 2.74 11.88 -7.44
C THR A 12 3.55 10.99 -6.49
N SER A 13 3.11 9.76 -6.25
CA SER A 13 3.86 8.76 -5.48
C SER A 13 5.22 8.46 -6.11
N PHE A 14 5.26 8.14 -7.40
CA PHE A 14 6.51 7.82 -8.09
C PHE A 14 7.44 9.04 -8.17
N ARG A 15 6.87 10.23 -8.36
CA ARG A 15 7.62 11.49 -8.35
C ARG A 15 8.24 11.77 -6.99
N TYR A 16 7.49 11.63 -5.91
CA TYR A 16 8.02 11.84 -4.57
C TYR A 16 9.02 10.77 -4.16
N ASN A 17 8.91 9.54 -4.65
CA ASN A 17 9.88 8.48 -4.40
C ASN A 17 11.07 8.48 -5.38
N SER A 18 11.17 9.45 -6.28
CA SER A 18 12.21 9.47 -7.33
C SER A 18 13.64 9.68 -6.80
N TYR A 19 13.79 10.21 -5.59
CA TYR A 19 15.10 10.37 -4.94
C TYR A 19 15.59 9.08 -4.27
N LEU A 20 14.72 8.07 -4.11
CA LEU A 20 15.09 6.77 -3.58
C LEU A 20 15.78 5.90 -4.63
N TRP A 21 16.32 4.75 -4.21
CA TRP A 21 16.96 3.81 -5.11
C TRP A 21 16.02 3.35 -6.23
N LYS A 22 16.54 3.21 -7.44
CA LYS A 22 15.72 2.82 -8.60
C LYS A 22 15.14 1.42 -8.40
N THR A 23 13.88 1.26 -8.80
CA THR A 23 13.17 -0.03 -8.85
C THR A 23 12.97 -0.47 -10.31
N PRO A 24 12.81 -1.78 -10.58
CA PRO A 24 12.50 -2.27 -11.92
C PRO A 24 11.11 -1.82 -12.40
N ILE A 25 10.22 -1.44 -11.48
CA ILE A 25 8.89 -0.94 -11.81
C ILE A 25 8.86 0.58 -11.77
N GLY A 26 8.25 1.18 -12.78
CA GLY A 26 8.02 2.62 -12.89
C GLY A 26 6.61 2.95 -13.37
N TRP A 27 6.36 4.24 -13.54
CA TRP A 27 5.11 4.79 -14.07
C TRP A 27 5.42 5.78 -15.19
N ASP A 28 4.82 5.57 -16.36
CA ASP A 28 4.87 6.52 -17.46
C ASP A 28 3.62 7.43 -17.42
N GLN A 29 3.85 8.71 -17.13
CA GLN A 29 2.81 9.72 -17.06
C GLN A 29 2.15 10.00 -18.41
N LYS A 30 2.87 9.83 -19.53
CA LYS A 30 2.34 10.17 -20.87
C LYS A 30 1.29 9.15 -21.30
N THR A 31 1.56 7.88 -21.07
CA THR A 31 0.68 6.77 -21.43
C THR A 31 -0.27 6.37 -20.30
N ASN A 32 -0.03 6.84 -19.07
CA ASN A 32 -0.69 6.35 -17.86
C ASN A 32 -0.60 4.82 -17.75
N ARG A 33 0.61 4.29 -17.96
CA ARG A 33 0.92 2.86 -17.89
C ARG A 33 2.05 2.59 -16.91
N MET A 34 2.00 1.42 -16.30
CA MET A 34 3.12 0.89 -15.52
C MET A 34 4.23 0.45 -16.49
N THR A 35 5.47 0.65 -16.11
CA THR A 35 6.63 0.20 -16.89
C THR A 35 7.43 -0.81 -16.09
N TYR A 36 7.96 -1.82 -16.78
CA TYR A 36 8.92 -2.77 -16.21
C TYR A 36 10.22 -2.69 -17.01
N ASP A 37 11.30 -2.33 -16.34
CA ASP A 37 12.62 -2.24 -16.92
C ASP A 37 13.35 -3.58 -16.73
N LYS A 38 13.59 -4.27 -17.86
CA LYS A 38 14.23 -5.59 -17.94
C LYS A 38 15.75 -5.54 -17.82
N ALA A 39 16.31 -4.39 -17.44
CA ALA A 39 17.74 -4.26 -17.20
C ALA A 39 18.25 -5.32 -16.21
N PRO A 40 19.54 -5.70 -16.29
CA PRO A 40 20.12 -6.70 -15.42
C PRO A 40 19.96 -6.32 -13.94
N HIS A 41 19.76 -7.34 -13.09
CA HIS A 41 19.53 -7.17 -11.64
C HIS A 41 20.55 -6.26 -10.94
N MET A 42 21.79 -6.20 -11.44
CA MET A 42 22.84 -5.30 -10.92
C MET A 42 22.44 -3.82 -10.95
N LYS A 43 21.61 -3.37 -11.90
CA LYS A 43 21.11 -1.99 -11.95
C LYS A 43 20.29 -1.62 -10.70
N TYR A 44 19.63 -2.61 -10.10
CA TYR A 44 18.78 -2.44 -8.92
C TYR A 44 19.44 -2.97 -7.64
N PHE A 45 20.74 -3.27 -7.68
CA PHE A 45 21.47 -3.85 -6.56
C PHE A 45 21.28 -3.06 -5.26
N LEU A 46 21.37 -1.74 -5.31
CA LEU A 46 21.20 -0.90 -4.12
C LEU A 46 19.82 -1.03 -3.51
N TRP A 47 18.76 -1.11 -4.33
CA TRP A 47 17.42 -1.36 -3.81
C TRP A 47 17.34 -2.72 -3.12
N TYR A 48 17.86 -3.78 -3.76
CA TYR A 48 17.89 -5.12 -3.15
C TYR A 48 18.70 -5.13 -1.85
N PHE A 49 19.83 -4.45 -1.81
CA PHE A 49 20.63 -4.32 -0.61
C PHE A 49 19.86 -3.61 0.51
N CYS A 50 19.12 -2.56 0.21
CA CYS A 50 18.28 -1.88 1.19
C CYS A 50 17.15 -2.77 1.72
N VAL A 51 16.46 -3.53 0.86
CA VAL A 51 15.35 -4.39 1.31
C VAL A 51 15.85 -5.64 2.01
N TYR A 52 16.75 -6.40 1.39
CA TYR A 52 17.22 -7.68 1.94
C TYR A 52 18.32 -7.50 2.99
N GLY A 53 19.30 -6.64 2.71
CA GLY A 53 20.45 -6.43 3.59
C GLY A 53 20.08 -5.58 4.80
N ILE A 54 19.49 -4.40 4.59
CA ILE A 54 19.21 -3.46 5.68
C ILE A 54 17.88 -3.78 6.37
N LEU A 55 16.77 -3.77 5.62
CA LEU A 55 15.42 -3.87 6.19
C LEU A 55 15.08 -5.28 6.70
N ASN A 56 15.51 -6.33 6.03
CA ASN A 56 15.29 -7.70 6.52
C ASN A 56 16.47 -8.19 7.38
N GLY A 57 17.69 -8.11 6.85
CA GLY A 57 18.90 -8.61 7.51
C GLY A 57 19.27 -7.83 8.78
N LEU A 58 19.81 -6.61 8.63
CA LEU A 58 20.33 -5.83 9.75
C LEU A 58 19.23 -5.46 10.76
N THR A 59 18.10 -4.97 10.29
CA THR A 59 16.95 -4.59 11.11
C THR A 59 16.38 -5.80 11.86
N GLY A 60 16.14 -6.91 11.16
CA GLY A 60 15.61 -8.13 11.74
C GLY A 60 16.57 -8.81 12.72
N ALA A 61 17.86 -8.87 12.38
CA ALA A 61 18.89 -9.39 13.26
C ALA A 61 19.09 -8.51 14.50
N SER A 62 19.03 -7.18 14.35
CA SER A 62 19.11 -6.22 15.47
C SER A 62 17.92 -6.38 16.42
N ALA A 63 16.72 -6.56 15.87
CA ALA A 63 15.51 -6.86 16.64
C ALA A 63 15.66 -8.18 17.41
N PHE A 64 16.03 -9.25 16.70
CA PHE A 64 16.20 -10.57 17.30
C PHE A 64 17.28 -10.57 18.39
N TYR A 65 18.43 -9.94 18.12
CA TYR A 65 19.51 -9.76 19.09
C TYR A 65 19.02 -9.07 20.36
N THR A 66 18.27 -7.97 20.22
CA THR A 66 17.79 -7.21 21.36
C THR A 66 16.76 -7.98 22.17
N ILE A 67 15.86 -8.72 21.50
CA ILE A 67 14.89 -9.62 22.16
C ILE A 67 15.62 -10.72 22.93
N TYR A 68 16.55 -11.41 22.27
CA TYR A 68 17.33 -12.50 22.87
C TYR A 68 18.10 -12.02 24.10
N TRP A 69 18.82 -10.90 23.98
CA TRP A 69 19.59 -10.34 25.10
C TRP A 69 18.71 -9.85 26.23
N GLN A 70 17.52 -9.33 25.95
CA GLN A 70 16.62 -8.92 27.00
C GLN A 70 16.13 -10.10 27.85
N PHE A 71 16.04 -11.30 27.29
CA PHE A 71 15.78 -12.53 28.06
C PHE A 71 17.00 -13.05 28.80
N HIS A 72 18.20 -12.90 28.23
CA HIS A 72 19.42 -13.43 28.85
C HIS A 72 20.03 -12.51 29.93
N SER A 73 20.06 -11.19 29.67
CA SER A 73 20.56 -10.16 30.59
C SER A 73 19.69 -8.91 30.48
N PRO A 74 18.58 -8.84 31.22
CA PRO A 74 17.61 -7.76 31.13
C PRO A 74 18.23 -6.39 31.37
N ARG A 75 18.00 -5.46 30.44
CA ARG A 75 18.40 -4.05 30.58
C ARG A 75 17.24 -3.25 31.13
N LYS A 76 17.53 -2.40 32.11
CA LYS A 76 16.53 -1.49 32.72
C LYS A 76 15.97 -0.47 31.74
N ASP A 77 16.74 -0.14 30.70
CA ASP A 77 16.37 0.83 29.67
C ASP A 77 15.38 0.28 28.63
N ILE A 78 15.14 -1.03 28.61
CA ILE A 78 14.33 -1.71 27.60
C ILE A 78 13.07 -2.25 28.28
N ASN A 79 11.96 -1.52 28.10
CA ASN A 79 10.66 -1.98 28.55
C ASN A 79 10.14 -3.12 27.65
N PHE A 80 9.19 -3.90 28.18
CA PHE A 80 8.53 -4.98 27.43
C PHE A 80 7.88 -4.50 26.12
N SER A 81 7.44 -3.23 26.08
CA SER A 81 6.94 -2.55 24.88
C SER A 81 7.88 -2.62 23.68
N TYR A 82 9.18 -2.43 23.92
CA TYR A 82 10.21 -2.45 22.89
C TYR A 82 10.44 -3.86 22.34
N ILE A 83 10.38 -4.87 23.21
CA ILE A 83 10.50 -6.27 22.80
C ILE A 83 9.41 -6.61 21.77
N VAL A 84 8.17 -6.17 22.04
CA VAL A 84 7.04 -6.48 21.17
C VAL A 84 7.14 -5.71 19.85
N GLN A 85 7.59 -4.47 19.87
CA GLN A 85 7.90 -3.72 18.65
C GLN A 85 8.91 -4.44 17.77
N TYR A 86 10.02 -4.86 18.38
CA TYR A 86 11.08 -5.56 17.67
C TYR A 86 10.56 -6.90 17.12
N ALA A 87 9.70 -7.59 17.87
CA ALA A 87 9.04 -8.80 17.41
C ALA A 87 8.11 -8.56 16.22
N MET A 88 7.38 -7.43 16.18
CA MET A 88 6.53 -7.05 15.03
C MET A 88 7.34 -6.59 13.81
N MET A 89 8.54 -6.08 14.02
CA MET A 89 9.39 -5.59 12.94
C MET A 89 10.04 -6.73 12.15
N ILE A 90 10.34 -7.87 12.78
CA ILE A 90 10.86 -9.08 12.11
C ILE A 90 9.95 -9.55 10.96
N PRO A 91 8.65 -9.84 11.17
CA PRO A 91 7.76 -10.24 10.08
C PRO A 91 7.51 -9.10 9.09
N THR A 92 7.65 -7.84 9.50
CA THR A 92 7.57 -6.69 8.58
C THR A 92 8.73 -6.70 7.57
N GLY A 93 9.96 -6.96 8.03
CA GLY A 93 11.12 -7.16 7.16
C GLY A 93 10.97 -8.39 6.24
N GLY A 94 10.42 -9.48 6.77
CA GLY A 94 10.08 -10.68 6.00
C GLY A 94 9.03 -10.42 4.91
N LEU A 95 7.99 -9.66 5.23
CA LEU A 95 6.95 -9.28 4.28
C LEU A 95 7.50 -8.35 3.18
N ALA A 96 8.28 -7.34 3.55
CA ALA A 96 8.91 -6.42 2.60
C ALA A 96 9.85 -7.15 1.62
N SER A 97 10.67 -8.07 2.14
CA SER A 97 11.56 -8.91 1.31
C SER A 97 10.77 -9.87 0.42
N GLY A 98 9.70 -10.51 0.94
CA GLY A 98 8.78 -11.32 0.15
C GLY A 98 8.16 -10.56 -1.01
N ILE A 99 7.70 -9.32 -0.79
CA ILE A 99 7.16 -8.46 -1.84
C ILE A 99 8.23 -8.13 -2.90
N ALA A 100 9.44 -7.76 -2.47
CA ALA A 100 10.53 -7.52 -3.39
C ALA A 100 10.87 -8.77 -4.22
N MET A 101 10.80 -9.97 -3.63
CA MET A 101 10.98 -11.24 -4.32
C MET A 101 9.91 -11.46 -5.40
N VAL A 102 8.63 -11.23 -5.06
CA VAL A 102 7.52 -11.32 -6.02
C VAL A 102 7.70 -10.31 -7.16
N VAL A 103 8.11 -9.08 -6.86
CA VAL A 103 8.40 -8.06 -7.88
C VAL A 103 9.56 -8.49 -8.80
N MET A 104 10.58 -9.16 -8.29
CA MET A 104 11.66 -9.67 -9.13
C MET A 104 11.21 -10.84 -10.00
N ALA A 105 10.51 -11.82 -9.42
CA ALA A 105 10.13 -13.05 -10.11
C ALA A 105 8.97 -12.84 -11.10
N PHE A 106 7.99 -12.03 -10.73
CA PHE A 106 6.73 -11.88 -11.45
C PHE A 106 6.42 -10.43 -11.85
N GLY A 107 7.30 -9.47 -11.58
CA GLY A 107 7.00 -8.05 -11.80
C GLY A 107 6.69 -7.70 -13.25
N GLN A 108 7.35 -8.33 -14.23
CA GLN A 108 7.02 -8.11 -15.64
C GLN A 108 5.58 -8.55 -15.93
N ARG A 109 5.21 -9.78 -15.52
CA ARG A 109 3.87 -10.33 -15.72
C ARG A 109 2.82 -9.50 -14.97
N ALA A 110 3.14 -9.04 -13.76
CA ALA A 110 2.25 -8.16 -13.00
C ALA A 110 2.01 -6.83 -13.73
N VAL A 111 3.05 -6.22 -14.29
CA VAL A 111 2.91 -4.98 -15.10
C VAL A 111 2.10 -5.24 -16.37
N GLU A 112 2.32 -6.35 -17.06
CA GLU A 112 1.54 -6.75 -18.24
C GLU A 112 0.06 -6.96 -17.89
N ILE A 113 -0.25 -7.58 -16.75
CA ILE A 113 -1.63 -7.73 -16.26
C ILE A 113 -2.23 -6.35 -15.98
N VAL A 114 -1.57 -5.50 -15.19
CA VAL A 114 -2.10 -4.16 -14.85
C VAL A 114 -2.34 -3.33 -16.12
N ASN A 115 -1.40 -3.33 -17.06
CA ASN A 115 -1.54 -2.61 -18.32
C ASN A 115 -2.62 -3.24 -19.20
N GLY A 116 -2.72 -4.57 -19.27
CA GLY A 116 -3.78 -5.26 -19.98
C GLY A 116 -5.18 -4.91 -19.45
N VAL A 117 -5.33 -4.79 -18.13
CA VAL A 117 -6.58 -4.28 -17.52
C VAL A 117 -6.84 -2.83 -17.91
N LEU A 118 -5.81 -1.98 -17.92
CA LEU A 118 -5.95 -0.58 -18.32
C LEU A 118 -6.32 -0.43 -19.80
N ASP A 119 -5.69 -1.21 -20.68
CA ASP A 119 -5.97 -1.25 -22.11
C ASP A 119 -7.39 -1.76 -22.36
N PHE A 120 -7.78 -2.85 -21.69
CA PHE A 120 -9.14 -3.36 -21.75
C PHE A 120 -10.17 -2.33 -21.28
N HIS A 121 -9.86 -1.64 -20.18
CA HIS A 121 -10.70 -0.56 -19.67
C HIS A 121 -10.86 0.58 -20.69
N ASP A 122 -9.78 0.99 -21.36
CA ASP A 122 -9.82 2.04 -22.36
C ASP A 122 -10.65 1.62 -23.59
N ILE A 123 -10.62 0.35 -23.98
CA ILE A 123 -11.52 -0.21 -25.00
C ILE A 123 -12.97 -0.14 -24.53
N MET A 124 -13.25 -0.60 -23.30
CA MET A 124 -14.60 -0.60 -22.72
C MET A 124 -15.20 0.80 -22.56
N LYS A 125 -14.35 1.82 -22.42
CA LYS A 125 -14.80 3.23 -22.35
C LYS A 125 -15.50 3.69 -23.64
N ILE A 126 -15.15 3.14 -24.80
CA ILE A 126 -15.80 3.46 -26.09
C ILE A 126 -17.25 2.97 -26.08
N TYR A 127 -17.50 1.84 -25.45
CA TYR A 127 -18.81 1.18 -25.37
C TYR A 127 -19.63 1.64 -24.17
N LYS A 128 -19.17 2.65 -23.43
CA LYS A 128 -19.84 3.07 -22.21
C LYS A 128 -21.22 3.62 -22.55
N ILE A 129 -22.25 2.92 -22.10
CA ILE A 129 -23.61 3.41 -22.22
C ILE A 129 -23.88 4.31 -21.03
N THR A 130 -24.04 5.59 -21.34
CA THR A 130 -24.25 6.65 -20.36
C THR A 130 -25.63 6.45 -19.73
N GLU A 131 -25.69 6.16 -18.42
CA GLU A 131 -26.64 6.75 -17.45
C GLU A 131 -26.44 6.14 -16.05
N GLU A 132 -25.43 6.61 -15.31
CA GLU A 132 -25.46 6.56 -13.84
C GLU A 132 -25.84 7.97 -13.35
N LYS A 133 -27.14 8.26 -13.27
CA LYS A 133 -27.65 9.42 -12.53
C LYS A 133 -27.52 9.13 -11.05
N ASN A 134 -26.45 9.62 -10.41
CA ASN A 134 -26.34 9.54 -8.96
C ASN A 134 -26.90 10.78 -8.25
N GLN A 135 -27.56 10.47 -7.13
CA GLN A 135 -28.52 11.27 -6.39
C GLN A 135 -27.99 12.57 -5.78
N VAL A 136 -28.94 13.49 -5.64
CA VAL A 136 -28.89 14.82 -5.04
C VAL A 136 -28.06 14.85 -3.75
N VAL A 137 -26.84 15.36 -3.89
CA VAL A 137 -26.01 15.81 -2.77
C VAL A 137 -26.64 17.04 -2.12
N ASN A 138 -26.86 16.98 -0.80
CA ASN A 138 -27.40 18.05 0.04
C ASN A 138 -26.70 19.41 -0.25
N SER A 139 -27.46 20.51 -0.35
CA SER A 139 -26.98 21.81 -0.87
C SER A 139 -25.78 22.35 -0.11
N ARG A 140 -25.71 22.13 1.21
CA ARG A 140 -24.59 22.53 2.08
C ARG A 140 -23.30 21.77 1.74
N TRP A 141 -23.40 20.48 1.45
CA TRP A 141 -22.25 19.65 1.07
C TRP A 141 -21.73 20.05 -0.31
N LYS A 142 -22.63 20.37 -1.25
CA LYS A 142 -22.27 20.85 -2.58
C LYS A 142 -21.42 22.11 -2.52
N THR A 143 -21.74 23.06 -1.64
CA THR A 143 -20.96 24.29 -1.44
C THR A 143 -19.55 24.01 -0.92
N TRP A 144 -19.41 23.12 0.07
CA TRP A 144 -18.11 22.74 0.63
C TRP A 144 -17.24 21.97 -0.37
N VAL A 145 -17.83 21.02 -1.10
CA VAL A 145 -17.15 20.27 -2.16
C VAL A 145 -16.70 21.21 -3.29
N ASN A 146 -17.52 22.18 -3.69
CA ASN A 146 -17.14 23.17 -4.70
C ASN A 146 -16.04 24.14 -4.23
N PHE A 147 -15.97 24.41 -2.92
CA PHE A 147 -14.87 25.17 -2.34
C PHE A 147 -13.56 24.36 -2.39
N LEU A 148 -13.60 23.10 -1.94
CA LEU A 148 -12.45 22.20 -2.07
C LEU A 148 -12.02 22.05 -3.52
N ASP A 149 -12.93 21.80 -4.44
CA ASP A 149 -12.59 21.63 -5.85
C ASP A 149 -11.86 22.86 -6.42
N ARG A 150 -12.26 24.07 -6.01
CA ARG A 150 -11.55 25.30 -6.36
C ARG A 150 -10.13 25.35 -5.79
N VAL A 151 -9.94 24.95 -4.52
CA VAL A 151 -8.60 24.87 -3.89
C VAL A 151 -7.72 23.85 -4.62
N PHE A 152 -8.26 22.67 -4.92
CA PHE A 152 -7.56 21.60 -5.61
C PHE A 152 -7.15 22.00 -7.04
N ARG A 153 -8.07 22.60 -7.82
CA ARG A 153 -7.75 23.15 -9.14
C ARG A 153 -6.68 24.24 -9.07
N LYS A 154 -6.74 25.13 -8.06
CA LYS A 154 -5.71 26.15 -7.83
C LYS A 154 -4.34 25.53 -7.54
N ALA A 155 -4.31 24.39 -6.85
CA ALA A 155 -3.11 23.61 -6.58
C ALA A 155 -2.67 22.69 -7.76
N ARG A 156 -3.34 22.77 -8.93
CA ARG A 156 -3.12 21.89 -10.10
C ARG A 156 -3.35 20.40 -9.80
N ILE A 157 -4.20 20.10 -8.82
CA ILE A 157 -4.65 18.73 -8.51
C ILE A 157 -5.97 18.49 -9.27
N PRO A 158 -6.18 17.30 -9.87
CA PRO A 158 -7.44 17.00 -10.55
C PRO A 158 -8.65 17.12 -9.64
N SER A 159 -9.81 17.38 -10.24
CA SER A 159 -11.06 17.55 -9.52
C SER A 159 -11.39 16.31 -8.67
N ILE A 160 -11.90 16.56 -7.46
CA ILE A 160 -12.43 15.52 -6.56
C ILE A 160 -13.81 15.05 -7.04
N VAL A 161 -14.47 15.88 -7.83
CA VAL A 161 -15.81 15.64 -8.35
C VAL A 161 -15.67 15.00 -9.73
N LEU A 162 -16.29 13.83 -9.88
CA LEU A 162 -16.42 13.17 -11.17
C LEU A 162 -17.27 14.01 -12.12
N THR A 163 -17.11 13.81 -13.43
CA THR A 163 -17.98 14.43 -14.46
C THR A 163 -19.46 14.10 -14.26
N GLU A 164 -19.76 13.01 -13.55
CA GLU A 164 -21.10 12.54 -13.18
C GLU A 164 -21.64 13.24 -11.91
N GLY A 165 -20.91 14.18 -11.30
CA GLY A 165 -21.29 14.88 -10.07
C GLY A 165 -21.04 14.08 -8.78
N GLY A 166 -20.63 12.82 -8.89
CA GLY A 166 -20.23 11.96 -7.77
C GLY A 166 -18.87 12.35 -7.18
N LEU A 167 -18.66 11.99 -5.92
CA LEU A 167 -17.43 12.28 -5.19
C LEU A 167 -16.47 11.08 -5.31
N ASP A 168 -15.26 11.29 -5.83
CA ASP A 168 -14.29 10.20 -6.01
C ASP A 168 -13.66 9.78 -4.67
N TRP A 169 -14.35 8.90 -3.94
CA TRP A 169 -13.89 8.34 -2.67
C TRP A 169 -12.60 7.54 -2.79
N THR A 170 -12.44 6.73 -3.85
CA THR A 170 -11.24 5.91 -4.01
C THR A 170 -10.02 6.76 -4.33
N GLY A 171 -10.13 7.74 -5.24
CA GLY A 171 -9.02 8.64 -5.52
C GLY A 171 -8.66 9.51 -4.33
N ARG A 172 -9.64 9.90 -3.49
CA ARG A 172 -9.37 10.56 -2.21
C ARG A 172 -8.71 9.65 -1.19
N MET A 173 -9.19 8.43 -0.99
CA MET A 173 -8.56 7.50 -0.04
C MET A 173 -7.14 7.17 -0.47
N ARG A 174 -6.88 7.03 -1.77
CA ARG A 174 -5.53 6.89 -2.30
C ARG A 174 -4.73 8.17 -2.15
N MET A 175 -5.25 9.32 -2.52
CA MET A 175 -4.53 10.57 -2.36
C MET A 175 -4.23 10.87 -0.89
N ILE A 176 -5.21 10.74 0.02
CA ILE A 176 -5.02 10.92 1.46
C ILE A 176 -4.04 9.87 1.96
N GLY A 177 -4.31 8.58 1.77
CA GLY A 177 -3.44 7.51 2.23
C GLY A 177 -2.02 7.59 1.68
N LEU A 178 -1.82 8.02 0.43
CA LEU A 178 -0.50 8.21 -0.15
C LEU A 178 0.19 9.49 0.31
N VAL A 179 -0.50 10.64 0.20
CA VAL A 179 0.05 11.95 0.55
C VAL A 179 0.31 12.06 2.06
N SER A 180 -0.52 11.41 2.89
CA SER A 180 -0.35 11.41 4.35
C SER A 180 0.60 10.31 4.85
N ALA A 181 0.64 9.12 4.26
CA ALA A 181 1.45 8.01 4.78
C ALA A 181 2.82 7.82 4.09
N ALA A 182 3.00 8.25 2.84
CA ALA A 182 4.17 7.88 2.03
C ALA A 182 4.89 9.02 1.31
N ALA A 183 4.26 10.19 1.12
CA ALA A 183 4.71 11.14 0.11
C ALA A 183 5.22 12.49 0.62
N LEU A 184 5.20 12.75 1.93
CA LEU A 184 5.90 13.92 2.46
C LEU A 184 7.32 13.50 2.86
N PRO A 185 8.37 13.81 2.06
CA PRO A 185 9.76 13.57 2.44
C PRO A 185 10.18 14.23 3.76
N ILE A 186 9.32 15.08 4.34
CA ILE A 186 9.48 15.71 5.65
C ILE A 186 9.05 14.78 6.79
N VAL A 187 8.05 13.91 6.57
CA VAL A 187 7.48 13.05 7.62
C VAL A 187 8.49 11.97 8.03
N SER A 188 9.20 11.38 7.08
CA SER A 188 10.14 10.29 7.36
C SER A 188 11.34 10.74 8.22
N PRO A 189 12.02 11.86 7.92
CA PRO A 189 13.02 12.44 8.82
C PRO A 189 12.45 12.79 10.19
N LEU A 190 11.24 13.35 10.28
CA LEU A 190 10.62 13.66 11.57
C LEU A 190 10.38 12.40 12.41
N ILE A 191 9.85 11.33 11.80
CA ILE A 191 9.63 10.04 12.48
C ILE A 191 10.96 9.44 12.92
N VAL A 192 11.97 9.45 12.05
CA VAL A 192 13.30 8.87 12.36
C VAL A 192 14.00 9.64 13.47
N LEU A 193 14.06 10.97 13.37
CA LEU A 193 14.72 11.82 14.35
C LEU A 193 13.99 11.77 15.70
N SER A 194 12.65 11.82 15.71
CA SER A 194 11.88 11.67 16.95
C SER A 194 12.06 10.27 17.55
N GLY A 195 12.04 9.22 16.72
CA GLY A 195 12.28 7.84 17.13
C GLY A 195 13.65 7.63 17.78
N ILE A 196 14.69 8.26 17.24
CA ILE A 196 16.08 8.11 17.71
C ILE A 196 16.38 8.99 18.93
N PHE A 197 16.02 10.27 18.88
CA PHE A 197 16.43 11.26 19.88
C PHE A 197 15.44 11.37 21.04
N VAL A 198 14.14 11.40 20.73
CA VAL A 198 13.08 11.62 21.74
C VAL A 198 12.68 10.30 22.37
N LEU A 199 12.33 9.31 21.54
CA LEU A 199 11.72 8.06 22.00
C LEU A 199 12.76 6.94 22.21
N LYS A 200 13.95 7.07 21.62
CA LYS A 200 15.07 6.10 21.64
C LYS A 200 14.62 4.67 21.31
N MET A 201 13.72 4.50 20.34
CA MET A 201 13.08 3.21 19.99
C MET A 201 13.71 2.49 18.81
N ASP A 202 14.71 3.08 18.16
CA ASP A 202 15.37 2.42 17.05
C ASP A 202 16.08 1.14 17.49
N VAL A 203 15.99 0.15 16.62
CA VAL A 203 16.43 -1.23 16.87
C VAL A 203 17.94 -1.37 16.88
N TYR A 204 18.63 -0.38 16.29
CA TYR A 204 20.08 -0.39 16.12
C TYR A 204 20.80 0.10 17.37
N ARG A 205 20.12 0.81 18.28
CA ARG A 205 20.72 1.39 19.49
C ARG A 205 21.51 0.35 20.27
N VAL A 206 20.87 -0.75 20.67
CA VAL A 206 21.44 -1.74 21.59
C VAL A 206 22.57 -2.55 20.95
N PRO A 207 22.41 -3.14 19.74
CA PRO A 207 23.49 -3.86 19.10
C PRO A 207 24.72 -3.00 18.81
N LEU A 208 24.52 -1.74 18.39
CA LEU A 208 25.63 -0.85 18.09
C LEU A 208 26.35 -0.39 19.36
N GLU A 209 25.62 -0.06 20.43
CA GLU A 209 26.22 0.29 21.72
C GLU A 209 27.12 -0.85 22.24
N ASP A 210 26.63 -2.09 22.15
CA ASP A 210 27.39 -3.29 22.54
C ASP A 210 28.63 -3.51 21.68
N MET A 211 28.51 -3.29 20.36
CA MET A 211 29.64 -3.38 19.43
C MET A 211 30.75 -2.39 19.79
N TRP A 212 30.41 -1.12 20.10
CA TRP A 212 31.40 -0.13 20.51
C TRP A 212 32.05 -0.45 21.86
N ILE A 213 31.26 -0.96 22.82
CA ILE A 213 31.78 -1.44 24.11
C ILE A 213 32.75 -2.60 23.92
N TYR A 214 32.45 -3.54 23.01
CA TYR A 214 33.34 -4.64 22.66
C TYR A 214 34.71 -4.15 22.15
N PHE A 215 34.73 -3.07 21.35
CA PHE A 215 35.95 -2.42 20.90
C PHE A 215 36.63 -1.55 21.97
N LYS A 216 36.12 -1.54 23.22
CA LYS A 216 36.59 -0.70 24.33
C LYS A 216 36.52 0.80 24.04
N ILE A 217 35.58 1.21 23.19
CA ILE A 217 35.34 2.62 22.84
C ILE A 217 34.11 3.10 23.59
N ASP A 218 34.30 4.01 24.54
CA ASP A 218 33.17 4.67 25.24
C ASP A 218 32.56 5.76 24.34
N VAL A 219 31.42 5.41 23.72
CA VAL A 219 30.65 6.29 22.82
C VAL A 219 30.22 7.58 23.51
N LYS A 220 30.02 7.58 24.84
CA LYS A 220 29.56 8.77 25.58
C LYS A 220 30.68 9.79 25.79
N ARG A 221 31.93 9.33 25.89
CA ARG A 221 33.10 10.18 26.13
C ARG A 221 33.76 10.64 24.83
N ASN A 222 33.76 9.81 23.80
CA ASN A 222 34.39 10.12 22.54
C ASN A 222 33.39 10.77 21.56
N LEU A 223 33.56 12.06 21.30
CA LEU A 223 32.70 12.84 20.40
C LEU A 223 32.63 12.22 18.99
N VAL A 224 33.77 11.77 18.44
CA VAL A 224 33.83 11.19 17.09
C VAL A 224 33.04 9.89 17.04
N ALA A 225 33.22 9.01 18.04
CA ALA A 225 32.47 7.77 18.13
C ALA A 225 30.96 8.03 18.29
N SER A 226 30.57 9.03 19.08
CA SER A 226 29.18 9.45 19.25
C SER A 226 28.55 9.93 17.94
N VAL A 227 29.26 10.77 17.19
CA VAL A 227 28.80 11.26 15.87
C VAL A 227 28.60 10.09 14.92
N VAL A 228 29.59 9.20 14.79
CA VAL A 228 29.49 8.02 13.90
C VAL A 228 28.34 7.11 14.33
N TYR A 229 28.19 6.85 15.63
CA TYR A 229 27.11 6.05 16.19
C TYR A 229 25.72 6.60 15.88
N ILE A 230 25.51 7.91 16.10
CA ILE A 230 24.24 8.58 15.81
C ILE A 230 23.98 8.61 14.32
N SER A 231 24.97 8.97 13.50
CA SER A 231 24.84 8.99 12.05
C SER A 231 24.44 7.63 11.49
N LEU A 232 25.06 6.54 11.96
CA LEU A 232 24.75 5.20 11.49
C LEU A 232 23.32 4.78 11.88
N ARG A 233 22.87 5.09 13.11
CA ARG A 233 21.48 4.86 13.54
C ARG A 233 20.47 5.63 12.69
N VAL A 234 20.74 6.92 12.43
CA VAL A 234 19.88 7.78 11.60
C VAL A 234 19.81 7.26 10.17
N ILE A 235 20.95 6.96 9.56
CA ILE A 235 21.02 6.47 8.19
C ILE A 235 20.26 5.15 8.06
N LEU A 236 20.57 4.12 8.88
CA LEU A 236 19.93 2.82 8.76
C LEU A 236 18.41 2.87 9.03
N SER A 237 17.98 3.65 10.04
CA SER A 237 16.57 3.83 10.34
C SER A 237 15.85 4.59 9.22
N PHE A 238 16.50 5.60 8.64
CA PHE A 238 15.96 6.35 7.50
C PHE A 238 15.80 5.45 6.28
N MET A 239 16.81 4.65 5.94
CA MET A 239 16.71 3.70 4.82
C MET A 239 15.55 2.72 5.03
N ALA A 240 15.40 2.15 6.23
CA ALA A 240 14.34 1.20 6.54
C ALA A 240 12.93 1.83 6.45
N VAL A 241 12.75 3.02 7.03
CA VAL A 241 11.46 3.74 7.00
C VAL A 241 11.09 4.16 5.58
N MET A 242 12.03 4.68 4.81
CA MET A 242 11.79 5.09 3.42
C MET A 242 11.39 3.90 2.54
N GLU A 243 12.07 2.77 2.68
CA GLU A 243 11.72 1.55 1.94
C GLU A 243 10.34 1.01 2.32
N GLY A 244 10.02 0.98 3.62
CA GLY A 244 8.69 0.60 4.10
C GLY A 244 7.59 1.49 3.54
N GLN A 245 7.82 2.81 3.54
CA GLN A 245 6.89 3.79 2.99
C GLN A 245 6.70 3.68 1.48
N ARG A 246 7.66 3.14 0.73
CA ARG A 246 7.54 2.94 -0.72
C ARG A 246 6.79 1.66 -1.07
N ILE A 247 7.05 0.57 -0.36
CA ILE A 247 6.47 -0.75 -0.65
C ILE A 247 4.96 -0.74 -0.46
N PHE A 248 4.45 -0.04 0.56
CA PHE A 248 3.02 -0.07 0.87
C PHE A 248 2.12 0.60 -0.20
N PRO A 249 2.38 1.85 -0.64
CA PRO A 249 1.65 2.44 -1.77
C PRO A 249 1.77 1.63 -3.04
N PHE A 250 2.94 1.04 -3.28
CA PHE A 250 3.16 0.19 -4.44
C PHE A 250 2.15 -0.96 -4.49
N LEU A 251 1.98 -1.71 -3.39
CA LEU A 251 0.96 -2.77 -3.30
C LEU A 251 -0.45 -2.22 -3.53
N MET A 252 -0.77 -1.09 -2.92
CA MET A 252 -2.07 -0.44 -3.09
C MET A 252 -2.36 -0.04 -4.53
N HIS A 253 -1.35 0.38 -5.30
CA HIS A 253 -1.51 0.68 -6.71
C HIS A 253 -1.75 -0.58 -7.53
N PHE A 254 -0.94 -1.62 -7.34
CA PHE A 254 -1.03 -2.85 -8.12
C PHE A 254 -2.36 -3.57 -7.88
N TYR A 255 -2.75 -3.76 -6.62
CA TYR A 255 -3.94 -4.53 -6.31
C TYR A 255 -5.22 -3.73 -6.47
N ALA A 256 -5.33 -2.61 -5.75
CA ALA A 256 -6.60 -1.91 -5.71
C ALA A 256 -6.95 -1.28 -7.07
N LEU A 257 -5.97 -0.88 -7.91
CA LEU A 257 -6.27 -0.37 -9.25
C LEU A 257 -6.85 -1.46 -10.13
N THR A 258 -6.14 -2.59 -10.22
CA THR A 258 -6.51 -3.74 -11.06
C THR A 258 -7.87 -4.27 -10.67
N GLU A 259 -8.11 -4.47 -9.38
CA GLU A 259 -9.39 -4.94 -8.85
C GLU A 259 -10.54 -3.98 -9.19
N LYS A 260 -10.36 -2.67 -8.91
CA LYS A 260 -11.39 -1.67 -9.20
C LYS A 260 -11.73 -1.61 -10.70
N LEU A 261 -10.73 -1.78 -11.56
CA LEU A 261 -10.93 -1.77 -13.01
C LEU A 261 -11.63 -3.04 -13.50
N ALA A 262 -11.28 -4.20 -12.96
CA ALA A 262 -11.92 -5.46 -13.27
C ALA A 262 -13.41 -5.42 -12.88
N ILE A 263 -13.73 -5.02 -11.64
CA ILE A 263 -15.11 -4.89 -11.16
C ILE A 263 -15.91 -3.93 -12.05
N ASN A 264 -15.33 -2.79 -12.41
CA ASN A 264 -16.00 -1.82 -13.27
C ASN A 264 -16.25 -2.37 -14.68
N SER A 265 -15.32 -3.18 -15.21
CA SER A 265 -15.49 -3.80 -16.52
C SER A 265 -16.59 -4.85 -16.49
N ILE A 266 -16.61 -5.70 -15.45
CA ILE A 266 -17.67 -6.69 -15.21
C ILE A 266 -19.03 -5.99 -15.15
N ARG A 267 -19.17 -4.89 -14.40
CA ARG A 267 -20.43 -4.14 -14.30
C ARG A 267 -20.96 -3.71 -15.67
N ILE A 268 -20.10 -3.19 -16.55
CA ILE A 268 -20.51 -2.77 -17.91
C ILE A 268 -21.06 -3.96 -18.71
N PHE A 269 -20.43 -5.14 -18.60
CA PHE A 269 -20.94 -6.34 -19.25
C PHE A 269 -22.30 -6.79 -18.71
N VAL A 270 -22.51 -6.67 -17.40
CA VAL A 270 -23.80 -7.00 -16.77
C VAL A 270 -24.90 -6.07 -17.27
N GLU A 271 -24.64 -4.76 -17.26
CA GLU A 271 -25.59 -3.77 -17.77
C GLU A 271 -25.93 -3.99 -19.25
N TYR A 272 -24.93 -4.32 -20.07
CA TYR A 272 -25.16 -4.65 -21.48
C TYR A 272 -25.98 -5.94 -21.66
N ALA A 273 -25.69 -6.99 -20.87
CA ALA A 273 -26.44 -8.24 -20.92
C ALA A 273 -27.91 -8.05 -20.51
N GLU A 274 -28.18 -7.23 -19.49
CA GLU A 274 -29.56 -6.87 -19.10
C GLU A 274 -30.30 -6.13 -20.22
N ARG A 275 -29.62 -5.23 -20.96
CA ARG A 275 -30.22 -4.53 -22.11
C ARG A 275 -30.57 -5.47 -23.26
N ILE A 276 -29.69 -6.43 -23.56
CA ILE A 276 -29.98 -7.47 -24.57
C ILE A 276 -31.19 -8.28 -24.15
N ARG A 277 -31.23 -8.72 -22.88
CA ARG A 277 -32.33 -9.50 -22.34
C ARG A 277 -33.68 -8.77 -22.39
N ASN A 278 -33.65 -7.45 -22.18
CA ASN A 278 -34.83 -6.60 -22.29
C ASN A 278 -35.18 -6.23 -23.75
N GLY A 279 -34.45 -6.74 -24.74
CA GLY A 279 -34.67 -6.49 -26.17
C GLY A 279 -34.33 -5.06 -26.61
N LEU A 280 -33.57 -4.31 -25.81
CA LEU A 280 -33.20 -2.92 -26.11
C LEU A 280 -32.04 -2.84 -27.11
N GLU A 281 -31.17 -3.85 -27.11
CA GLU A 281 -29.97 -3.92 -27.95
C GLU A 281 -29.75 -5.35 -28.46
N ASN A 282 -29.16 -5.49 -29.65
CA ASN A 282 -28.83 -6.80 -30.22
C ASN A 282 -27.41 -7.22 -29.85
N LEU A 283 -27.20 -8.54 -29.65
CA LEU A 283 -25.88 -9.12 -29.46
C LEU A 283 -25.05 -8.96 -30.74
N THR A 284 -23.93 -8.24 -30.66
CA THR A 284 -23.01 -8.11 -31.79
C THR A 284 -21.78 -9.02 -31.62
N PRO A 285 -21.15 -9.47 -32.72
CA PRO A 285 -19.93 -10.30 -32.66
C PRO A 285 -18.80 -9.64 -31.86
N ASN A 286 -18.72 -8.31 -31.90
CA ASN A 286 -17.71 -7.55 -31.16
C ASN A 286 -17.87 -7.71 -29.64
N TRP A 287 -19.09 -7.72 -29.13
CA TRP A 287 -19.35 -7.94 -27.71
C TRP A 287 -19.01 -9.35 -27.25
N ILE A 288 -19.23 -10.35 -28.11
CA ILE A 288 -18.83 -11.74 -27.84
C ILE A 288 -17.31 -11.83 -27.75
N ALA A 289 -16.58 -11.21 -28.69
CA ALA A 289 -15.12 -11.18 -28.66
C ALA A 289 -14.57 -10.44 -27.42
N LEU A 290 -15.18 -9.31 -27.04
CA LEU A 290 -14.81 -8.56 -25.83
C LEU A 290 -15.05 -9.38 -24.55
N TYR A 291 -16.16 -10.11 -24.48
CA TYR A 291 -16.47 -11.00 -23.36
C TYR A 291 -15.46 -12.15 -23.28
N GLN A 292 -15.15 -12.81 -24.40
CA GLN A 292 -14.14 -13.87 -24.44
C GLN A 292 -12.76 -13.34 -24.02
N HIS A 293 -12.39 -12.14 -24.46
CA HIS A 293 -11.15 -11.51 -24.06
C HIS A 293 -11.10 -11.23 -22.54
N LEU A 294 -12.18 -10.70 -21.97
CA LEU A 294 -12.28 -10.53 -20.52
C LEU A 294 -12.21 -11.85 -19.76
N ALA A 295 -12.88 -12.90 -20.24
CA ALA A 295 -12.89 -14.21 -19.60
C ALA A 295 -11.49 -14.85 -19.59
N ILE A 296 -10.78 -14.81 -20.72
CA ILE A 296 -9.39 -15.28 -20.81
C ILE A 296 -8.51 -14.48 -19.85
N PHE A 297 -8.66 -13.14 -19.85
CA PHE A 297 -7.89 -12.26 -19.00
C PHE A 297 -8.11 -12.54 -17.50
N LEU A 298 -9.38 -12.66 -17.08
CA LEU A 298 -9.74 -13.00 -15.71
C LEU A 298 -9.24 -14.38 -15.30
N SER A 299 -9.31 -15.38 -16.19
CA SER A 299 -8.81 -16.73 -15.89
C SER A 299 -7.30 -16.78 -15.60
N GLN A 300 -6.53 -15.90 -16.25
CA GLN A 300 -5.09 -15.78 -15.99
C GLN A 300 -4.81 -15.09 -14.66
N ALA A 301 -5.62 -14.09 -14.31
CA ALA A 301 -5.47 -13.33 -13.08
C ALA A 301 -6.02 -14.10 -11.85
N GLU A 302 -7.02 -14.96 -12.02
CA GLU A 302 -7.75 -15.63 -10.92
C GLU A 302 -6.83 -16.37 -9.96
N LYS A 303 -5.97 -17.26 -10.46
CA LYS A 303 -5.08 -18.06 -9.59
C LYS A 303 -4.11 -17.19 -8.80
N GLN A 304 -3.59 -16.15 -9.44
CA GLN A 304 -2.65 -15.23 -8.81
C GLN A 304 -3.37 -14.34 -7.78
N LEU A 305 -4.48 -13.71 -8.17
CA LEU A 305 -5.30 -12.87 -7.30
C LEU A 305 -5.84 -13.65 -6.11
N ALA A 306 -6.32 -14.88 -6.30
CA ALA A 306 -6.81 -15.72 -5.19
C ALA A 306 -5.72 -16.00 -4.15
N THR A 307 -4.50 -16.31 -4.62
CA THR A 307 -3.35 -16.55 -3.74
C THR A 307 -2.97 -15.26 -2.99
N GLU A 308 -2.90 -14.14 -3.70
CA GLU A 308 -2.56 -12.84 -3.13
C GLU A 308 -3.63 -12.35 -2.13
N ILE A 309 -4.91 -12.48 -2.46
CA ILE A 309 -6.04 -12.19 -1.57
C ILE A 309 -5.97 -13.07 -0.34
N PHE A 310 -5.70 -14.37 -0.48
CA PHE A 310 -5.55 -15.28 0.65
C PHE A 310 -4.42 -14.84 1.59
N PHE A 311 -3.24 -14.47 1.04
CA PHE A 311 -2.14 -13.93 1.83
C PHE A 311 -2.49 -12.59 2.49
N LEU A 312 -3.16 -11.69 1.77
CA LEU A 312 -3.57 -10.38 2.29
C LEU A 312 -4.61 -10.52 3.41
N MET A 313 -5.59 -11.41 3.25
CA MET A 313 -6.60 -11.69 4.26
C MET A 313 -5.98 -12.36 5.49
N SER A 314 -5.12 -13.36 5.29
CA SER A 314 -4.44 -14.06 6.38
C SER A 314 -3.53 -13.12 7.17
N SER A 315 -2.70 -12.33 6.48
CA SER A 315 -1.81 -11.34 7.10
C SER A 315 -2.61 -10.22 7.79
N GLY A 316 -3.67 -9.73 7.15
CA GLY A 316 -4.56 -8.73 7.73
C GLY A 316 -5.25 -9.23 9.01
N LEU A 317 -5.72 -10.48 9.03
CA LEU A 317 -6.33 -11.09 10.22
C LEU A 317 -5.32 -11.27 11.34
N VAL A 318 -4.12 -11.76 11.03
CA VAL A 318 -3.02 -11.90 12.00
C VAL A 318 -2.61 -10.54 12.56
N LEU A 319 -2.50 -9.51 11.71
CA LEU A 319 -2.22 -8.14 12.15
C LEU A 319 -3.34 -7.58 13.01
N CYS A 320 -4.61 -7.79 12.64
CA CYS A 320 -5.76 -7.36 13.43
C CYS A 320 -5.75 -7.99 14.82
N ALA A 321 -5.59 -9.31 14.89
CA ALA A 321 -5.51 -10.05 16.14
C ALA A 321 -4.31 -9.59 16.97
N GLY A 322 -3.14 -9.41 16.34
CA GLY A 322 -1.93 -8.93 16.99
C GLY A 322 -2.07 -7.51 17.56
N LEU A 323 -2.66 -6.58 16.82
CA LEU A 323 -2.88 -5.20 17.25
C LEU A 323 -3.94 -5.11 18.36
N ASN A 324 -5.01 -5.90 18.29
CA ASN A 324 -6.02 -5.98 19.36
C ASN A 324 -5.44 -6.60 20.62
N PHE A 325 -4.70 -7.70 20.49
CA PHE A 325 -4.00 -8.33 21.61
C PHE A 325 -3.00 -7.36 22.25
N ALA A 326 -2.20 -6.66 21.43
CA ALA A 326 -1.29 -5.63 21.89
C ALA A 326 -2.02 -4.52 22.65
N THR A 327 -3.15 -4.03 22.13
CA THR A 327 -3.97 -3.01 22.78
C THR A 327 -4.41 -3.48 24.18
N ILE A 328 -5.00 -4.68 24.29
CA ILE A 328 -5.49 -5.17 25.59
C ILE A 328 -4.32 -5.44 26.54
N ARG A 329 -3.28 -6.11 26.06
CA ARG A 329 -2.17 -6.56 26.92
C ARG A 329 -1.27 -5.43 27.38
N PHE A 330 -1.16 -4.34 26.60
CA PHE A 330 -0.26 -3.23 26.89
C PHE A 330 -0.88 -2.06 27.62
N LEU A 331 -2.19 -2.12 27.90
CA LEU A 331 -2.87 -1.09 28.70
C LEU A 331 -2.19 -0.89 30.06
N ASP A 332 -1.74 -1.99 30.69
CA ASP A 332 -1.16 -1.97 32.04
C ASP A 332 0.37 -1.78 32.08
N PHE A 333 1.03 -1.67 30.91
CA PHE A 333 2.51 -1.69 30.82
C PHE A 333 3.18 -0.30 30.89
N GLU A 334 2.50 0.71 31.44
CA GLU A 334 2.99 2.10 31.56
C GLU A 334 3.64 2.64 30.27
N MET A 335 3.12 2.22 29.11
CA MET A 335 3.67 2.66 27.83
C MET A 335 3.35 4.14 27.61
N PRO A 336 4.23 4.88 26.91
CA PRO A 336 3.93 6.26 26.51
C PRO A 336 2.57 6.33 25.80
N PRO A 337 1.63 7.20 26.22
CA PRO A 337 0.26 7.19 25.70
C PRO A 337 0.15 7.36 24.19
N LEU A 338 1.01 8.20 23.61
CA LEU A 338 1.12 8.38 22.15
C LEU A 338 1.47 7.09 21.42
N TYR A 339 2.32 6.26 22.05
CA TYR A 339 2.74 4.99 21.50
C TYR A 339 1.66 3.92 21.66
N TYR A 340 1.03 3.86 22.84
CA TYR A 340 -0.11 2.98 23.07
C TYR A 340 -1.26 3.27 22.10
N ALA A 341 -1.54 4.53 21.80
CA ALA A 341 -2.62 4.96 20.90
C ALA A 341 -2.45 4.47 19.44
N ILE A 342 -1.24 4.09 19.03
CA ILE A 342 -0.96 3.54 17.70
C ILE A 342 -1.70 2.21 17.50
N PHE A 343 -1.68 1.31 18.49
CA PHE A 343 -2.30 -0.01 18.36
C PHE A 343 -3.82 0.03 18.09
N PRO A 344 -4.65 0.70 18.92
CA PRO A 344 -6.08 0.79 18.65
C PRO A 344 -6.37 1.60 17.40
N PHE A 345 -5.57 2.61 17.07
CA PHE A 345 -5.74 3.37 15.83
C PHE A 345 -5.52 2.48 14.60
N PHE A 346 -4.43 1.73 14.54
CA PHE A 346 -4.15 0.81 13.44
C PHE A 346 -5.13 -0.38 13.41
N ALA A 347 -5.53 -0.91 14.57
CA ALA A 347 -6.56 -1.95 14.63
C ALA A 347 -7.89 -1.43 14.06
N THR A 348 -8.31 -0.23 14.48
CA THR A 348 -9.53 0.42 13.96
C THR A 348 -9.40 0.71 12.47
N LEU A 349 -8.25 1.23 12.02
CA LEU A 349 -7.98 1.48 10.61
C LEU A 349 -8.08 0.20 9.78
N LEU A 350 -7.48 -0.89 10.26
CA LEU A 350 -7.48 -2.17 9.57
C LEU A 350 -8.88 -2.81 9.56
N ILE A 351 -9.63 -2.71 10.66
CA ILE A 351 -11.05 -3.09 10.71
C ILE A 351 -11.87 -2.23 9.74
N MET A 352 -11.64 -0.92 9.68
CA MET A 352 -12.33 -0.03 8.74
C MET A 352 -12.00 -0.40 7.30
N ILE A 353 -10.75 -0.76 6.99
CA ILE A 353 -10.36 -1.28 5.68
C ILE A 353 -11.13 -2.57 5.38
N ILE A 354 -11.13 -3.54 6.29
CA ILE A 354 -11.88 -4.80 6.12
C ILE A 354 -13.37 -4.53 5.93
N LEU A 355 -14.00 -3.71 6.78
CA LEU A 355 -15.42 -3.34 6.69
C LEU A 355 -15.75 -2.52 5.45
N SER A 356 -14.77 -1.83 4.85
CA SER A 356 -14.95 -1.13 3.59
C SER A 356 -14.85 -2.05 2.37
N LEU A 357 -14.00 -3.09 2.45
CA LEU A 357 -13.78 -4.05 1.37
C LEU A 357 -14.77 -5.21 1.41
N LEU A 358 -15.25 -5.61 2.60
CA LEU A 358 -16.16 -6.73 2.78
C LEU A 358 -17.50 -6.55 2.05
N PRO A 359 -18.17 -5.38 2.09
CA PRO A 359 -19.39 -5.16 1.32
C PRO A 359 -19.13 -5.26 -0.18
N VAL A 360 -17.97 -4.81 -0.67
CA VAL A 360 -17.59 -4.94 -2.08
C VAL A 360 -17.44 -6.41 -2.45
N ALA A 361 -16.74 -7.20 -1.62
CA ALA A 361 -16.59 -8.64 -1.85
C ALA A 361 -17.93 -9.39 -1.81
N VAL A 362 -18.80 -9.06 -0.85
CA VAL A 362 -20.14 -9.66 -0.71
C VAL A 362 -21.04 -9.26 -1.87
N ASP A 363 -21.00 -8.00 -2.31
CA ASP A 363 -21.75 -7.52 -3.47
C ASP A 363 -21.30 -8.24 -4.74
N VAL A 364 -19.99 -8.36 -4.96
CA VAL A 364 -19.44 -9.14 -6.08
C VAL A 364 -19.89 -10.60 -6.01
N TYR A 365 -19.82 -11.24 -4.83
CA TYR A 365 -20.25 -12.63 -4.67
C TYR A 365 -21.76 -12.81 -4.92
N LYS A 366 -22.61 -11.98 -4.31
CA LYS A 366 -24.07 -12.06 -4.49
C LYS A 366 -24.47 -11.78 -5.93
N ASN A 367 -23.85 -10.79 -6.54
CA ASN A 367 -24.15 -10.43 -7.92
C ASN A 367 -23.57 -11.46 -8.90
N SER A 368 -22.49 -12.18 -8.56
CA SER A 368 -21.89 -13.16 -9.46
C SER A 368 -22.86 -14.24 -9.93
N ASP A 369 -23.75 -14.74 -9.05
CA ASP A 369 -24.78 -15.71 -9.44
C ASP A 369 -25.81 -15.07 -10.38
N ASN A 370 -26.21 -13.82 -10.12
CA ASN A 370 -27.11 -13.09 -10.99
C ASN A 370 -26.48 -12.78 -12.37
N VAL A 371 -25.18 -12.46 -12.39
CA VAL A 371 -24.40 -12.31 -13.62
C VAL A 371 -24.41 -13.62 -14.39
N LEU A 372 -24.04 -14.74 -13.76
CA LEU A 372 -24.03 -16.05 -14.40
C LEU A 372 -25.41 -16.41 -14.98
N ARG A 373 -26.49 -16.20 -14.22
CA ARG A 373 -27.86 -16.44 -14.69
C ARG A 373 -28.25 -15.57 -15.88
N THR A 374 -27.80 -14.32 -15.91
CA THR A 374 -28.09 -13.38 -17.01
C THR A 374 -27.35 -13.75 -18.29
N TRP A 375 -26.26 -14.51 -18.20
CA TRP A 375 -25.46 -14.93 -19.36
C TRP A 375 -25.75 -16.38 -19.82
N ILE A 376 -26.35 -17.23 -18.99
CA ILE A 376 -26.68 -18.64 -19.33
C ILE A 376 -28.00 -18.76 -20.10
N HIS A 377 -28.94 -17.84 -19.87
CA HIS A 377 -30.26 -17.78 -20.50
C HIS A 377 -30.36 -16.58 -21.44
#